data_AF-A0A7V9RHG2-F1
#
_entry.id   AF-A0A7V9RHG2-F1
#
_cell.length_a   1.000
_cell.length_b   1.000
_cell.length_c   1.000
_cell.angle_alpha   90.00
_cell.angle_beta   90.00
_cell.angle_gamma   90.00
#
_symmetry.space_group_name_H-M   'P 1'
#
loop_
_entity.id
_entity.type
_entity.pdbx_description
1 polymer ?
#
loop_
_entity_poly.entity_id
_entity_poly.type
_entity_poly.pdbx_seq_one_letter_code
_entity_poly.pdbx_strand_id
1 'polypeptide(L)'
;MSKKRIIIIVLIAVAAWVFAISTGSLVVQIIVGVLTLAMLVIMGLSFRMLKKQKRVVSLLQGSTASPEARKDALAKLAEGKDANSPTSIFARAQLQAQDDPGAALRLLDRVELKAYPPMMQDDVSLLRVQLCLGLGRTQDARKSADLINLDNPQRAQMKAMASAIIAEAWARTGKSKDALALIDTIEYPKENRDQIEVQARISRIFARFAANQRGAARNELNALANDNPDYLGKFVLPQFKVHPELQKLARSVLQSHPSSRQAIKGSAKRLGR
;
A
#
# COMPACT_ATOMS: atom_id res chain seq x y z
N MET A 1 -11.95 16.53 -11.63
CA MET A 1 -13.35 17.01 -11.74
C MET A 1 -13.78 16.84 -13.18
N SER A 2 -14.88 16.14 -13.48
CA SER A 2 -15.32 15.94 -14.87
C SER A 2 -15.85 17.26 -15.45
N LYS A 3 -15.68 17.49 -16.76
CA LYS A 3 -16.15 18.71 -17.45
C LYS A 3 -17.63 19.00 -17.14
N LYS A 4 -18.46 17.94 -17.08
CA LYS A 4 -19.89 18.01 -16.70
C LYS A 4 -20.12 18.65 -15.33
N ARG A 5 -19.32 18.30 -14.30
CA ARG A 5 -19.48 18.85 -12.95
C ARG A 5 -19.11 20.33 -12.85
N ILE A 6 -18.11 20.78 -13.61
CA ILE A 6 -17.71 22.20 -13.66
C ILE A 6 -18.83 23.03 -14.28
N ILE A 7 -19.41 22.56 -15.38
CA ILE A 7 -20.52 23.23 -16.06
C ILE A 7 -21.73 23.39 -15.13
N ILE A 8 -22.06 22.35 -14.35
CA ILE A 8 -23.17 22.40 -13.38
C ILE A 8 -22.91 23.43 -12.29
N ILE A 9 -21.69 23.49 -11.73
CA ILE A 9 -21.33 24.48 -10.69
C ILE A 9 -21.45 25.91 -11.23
N VAL A 10 -20.99 26.15 -12.46
CA VAL A 10 -21.09 27.46 -13.11
C VAL A 10 -22.55 27.85 -13.33
N LEU A 11 -23.40 26.93 -13.81
CA LEU A 11 -24.83 27.18 -14.00
C LEU A 11 -25.55 27.53 -12.69
N ILE A 12 -25.26 26.79 -11.60
CA ILE A 12 -25.84 27.07 -10.28
C ILE A 12 -25.40 28.44 -9.76
N ALA A 13 -24.12 28.78 -9.92
CA ALA A 13 -23.61 30.09 -9.49
C ALA A 13 -24.27 31.24 -10.26
N VAL A 14 -24.45 31.09 -11.58
CA VAL A 14 -25.15 32.08 -12.41
C VAL A 14 -26.62 32.20 -11.98
N ALA A 15 -27.32 31.09 -11.77
CA ALA A 15 -28.71 31.10 -11.31
C ALA A 15 -28.86 31.78 -9.93
N ALA A 16 -27.94 31.55 -9.00
CA ALA A 16 -27.93 32.19 -7.68
C ALA A 16 -27.74 33.73 -7.78
N TRP A 17 -26.88 34.20 -8.68
CA TRP A 17 -26.71 35.63 -8.94
C TRP A 17 -27.93 36.26 -9.60
N VAL A 18 -28.54 35.59 -10.59
CA VAL A 18 -29.78 36.05 -11.23
C VAL A 18 -30.91 36.18 -10.20
N PHE A 19 -31.06 35.17 -9.32
CA PHE A 19 -32.03 35.22 -8.23
C PHE A 19 -31.74 36.37 -7.25
N ALA A 20 -30.50 36.52 -6.79
CA ALA A 20 -30.12 37.60 -5.87
C ALA A 20 -30.38 38.99 -6.44
N ILE A 21 -30.10 39.20 -7.73
CA ILE A 21 -30.38 40.47 -8.40
C ILE A 21 -31.90 40.71 -8.51
N SER A 22 -32.67 39.67 -8.86
CA SER A 22 -34.13 39.78 -9.02
C SER A 22 -34.88 40.15 -7.74
N THR A 23 -34.32 39.85 -6.57
CA THR A 23 -34.94 40.19 -5.28
C THR A 23 -34.77 41.67 -4.89
N GLY A 24 -33.87 42.42 -5.52
CA GLY A 24 -33.57 43.82 -5.17
C GLY A 24 -32.97 44.03 -3.77
N SER A 25 -32.78 42.96 -2.99
CA SER A 25 -32.28 43.03 -1.62
C SER A 25 -30.75 43.06 -1.61
N LEU A 26 -30.20 44.18 -1.12
CA LEU A 26 -28.76 44.35 -0.94
C LEU A 26 -28.16 43.30 0.02
N VAL A 27 -28.94 42.85 1.02
CA VAL A 27 -28.53 41.80 1.96
C VAL A 27 -28.34 40.45 1.24
N VAL A 28 -29.29 40.08 0.37
CA VAL A 28 -29.21 38.82 -0.40
C VAL A 28 -28.03 38.85 -1.36
N GLN A 29 -27.75 39.99 -2.00
CA GLN A 29 -26.60 40.17 -2.88
C GLN A 29 -25.26 40.04 -2.14
N ILE A 30 -25.15 40.61 -0.92
CA ILE A 30 -23.95 40.45 -0.09
C ILE A 30 -23.75 38.98 0.27
N ILE A 31 -24.80 38.25 0.68
CA ILE A 31 -24.70 36.83 1.03
C ILE A 31 -24.19 35.99 -0.15
N VAL A 32 -24.76 36.18 -1.34
CA VAL A 32 -24.33 35.47 -2.55
C VAL A 32 -22.90 35.87 -2.95
N GLY A 33 -22.52 37.14 -2.77
CA GLY A 33 -21.16 37.62 -2.97
C GLY A 33 -20.14 36.92 -2.07
N VAL A 34 -20.41 36.83 -0.76
CA VAL A 34 -19.55 36.14 0.21
C VAL A 34 -19.43 34.64 -0.10
N LEU A 35 -20.54 33.98 -0.42
CA LEU A 35 -20.53 32.55 -0.80
C LEU A 35 -19.74 32.31 -2.08
N THR A 36 -19.87 33.19 -3.08
CA THR A 36 -19.11 33.11 -4.33
C THR A 36 -17.62 33.29 -4.06
N LEU A 37 -17.24 34.26 -3.23
CA LEU A 37 -15.85 34.48 -2.85
C LEU A 37 -15.26 33.28 -2.09
N ALA A 38 -16.00 32.75 -1.11
CA ALA A 38 -15.60 31.54 -0.38
C ALA A 38 -15.42 30.34 -1.33
N MET A 39 -16.33 30.15 -2.30
CA MET A 39 -16.20 29.12 -3.32
C MET A 39 -14.93 29.31 -4.16
N LEU A 40 -14.64 30.53 -4.62
CA LEU A 40 -13.44 30.83 -5.39
C LEU A 40 -12.15 30.58 -4.59
N VAL A 41 -12.14 30.92 -3.29
CA VAL A 41 -11.01 30.63 -2.39
C VAL A 41 -10.79 29.12 -2.27
N ILE A 42 -11.84 28.34 -2.02
CA ILE A 42 -11.75 26.87 -1.93
C ILE A 42 -11.29 26.28 -3.25
N MET A 43 -11.80 26.79 -4.38
CA MET A 43 -11.44 26.30 -5.71
C MET A 43 -9.97 26.62 -6.05
N GLY A 44 -9.48 27.81 -5.67
CA GLY A 44 -8.08 28.20 -5.80
C GLY A 44 -7.13 27.33 -4.96
N LEU A 45 -7.48 27.06 -3.70
CA LEU A 45 -6.72 26.16 -2.83
C LEU A 45 -6.68 24.74 -3.39
N SER A 46 -7.83 24.24 -3.87
CA SER A 46 -7.95 22.91 -4.49
C SER A 46 -7.09 22.81 -5.75
N PHE A 47 -7.09 23.83 -6.61
CA PHE A 47 -6.27 23.85 -7.82
C PHE A 47 -4.77 23.85 -7.50
N ARG A 48 -4.36 24.58 -6.46
CA ARG A 48 -2.98 24.58 -5.97
C ARG A 48 -2.58 23.18 -5.47
N MET A 49 -3.43 22.49 -4.73
CA MET A 49 -3.17 21.11 -4.28
C MET A 49 -3.09 20.13 -5.45
N LEU A 50 -3.98 20.23 -6.44
CA LEU A 50 -3.96 19.37 -7.63
C LEU A 50 -2.67 19.53 -8.44
N LYS A 51 -2.16 20.76 -8.60
CA LYS A 51 -0.86 20.98 -9.25
C LYS A 51 0.29 20.31 -8.49
N LYS A 52 0.29 20.39 -7.16
CA LYS A 52 1.30 19.71 -6.32
C LYS A 52 1.24 18.19 -6.48
N GLN A 53 0.04 17.60 -6.41
CA GLN A 53 -0.15 16.16 -6.58
C GLN A 53 0.30 15.67 -7.96
N LYS A 54 -0.05 16.38 -9.04
CA LYS A 54 0.41 16.03 -10.40
C LYS A 54 1.92 15.97 -10.52
N ARG A 55 2.63 16.94 -9.91
CA ARG A 55 4.10 16.94 -9.90
C ARG A 55 4.66 15.72 -9.19
N VAL A 56 4.14 15.40 -8.01
CA VAL A 56 4.55 14.20 -7.26
C VAL A 56 4.27 12.94 -8.07
N VAL A 57 3.08 12.79 -8.65
CA VAL A 57 2.72 11.63 -9.48
C VAL A 57 3.64 11.50 -10.69
N SER A 58 3.95 12.60 -11.39
CA SER A 58 4.88 12.55 -12.53
C SER A 58 6.29 12.12 -12.13
N LEU A 59 6.75 12.52 -10.94
CA LEU A 59 8.05 12.07 -10.42
C LEU A 59 8.03 10.59 -10.06
N LEU A 60 6.94 10.12 -9.42
CA LEU A 60 6.75 8.71 -9.10
C LEU A 60 6.70 7.85 -10.38
N GLN A 61 6.00 8.28 -11.41
CA GLN A 61 5.95 7.57 -12.70
C GLN A 61 7.31 7.54 -13.41
N GLY A 62 8.07 8.64 -13.38
CA GLY A 62 9.42 8.67 -13.95
C GLY A 62 10.43 7.79 -13.18
N SER A 63 10.22 7.62 -11.88
CA SER A 63 11.15 6.88 -11.00
C SER A 63 11.17 5.36 -11.20
N THR A 64 10.20 4.80 -11.93
CA THR A 64 10.16 3.37 -12.21
C THR A 64 11.09 2.95 -13.36
N ALA A 65 11.68 3.91 -14.07
CA ALA A 65 12.51 3.66 -15.24
C ALA A 65 13.90 3.08 -14.90
N SER A 66 14.54 3.55 -13.82
CA SER A 66 15.84 3.02 -13.36
C SER A 66 16.11 3.37 -11.89
N PRO A 67 17.08 2.70 -11.23
CA PRO A 67 17.55 3.07 -9.89
C PRO A 67 18.02 4.53 -9.79
N GLU A 68 18.66 5.06 -10.83
CA GLU A 68 19.15 6.43 -10.94
C GLU A 68 17.97 7.41 -11.03
N ALA A 69 16.97 7.11 -11.87
CA ALA A 69 15.74 7.91 -11.99
C ALA A 69 15.01 8.02 -10.63
N ARG A 70 15.08 6.97 -9.80
CA ARG A 70 14.54 6.99 -8.44
C ARG A 70 15.34 7.87 -7.49
N LYS A 71 16.67 7.81 -7.55
CA LYS A 71 17.55 8.71 -6.76
C LYS A 71 17.30 10.18 -7.13
N ASP A 72 17.15 10.48 -8.41
CA ASP A 72 16.83 11.82 -8.90
C ASP A 72 15.44 12.29 -8.44
N ALA A 73 14.44 11.41 -8.49
CA ALA A 73 13.10 11.72 -7.98
C ALA A 73 13.13 11.96 -6.46
N LEU A 74 13.89 11.17 -5.70
CA LEU A 74 14.09 11.36 -4.26
C LEU A 74 14.75 12.72 -3.95
N ALA A 75 15.78 13.11 -4.70
CA ALA A 75 16.42 14.42 -4.56
C ALA A 75 15.42 15.55 -4.84
N LYS A 76 14.70 15.48 -5.96
CA LYS A 76 13.68 16.49 -6.33
C LYS A 76 12.52 16.60 -5.33
N LEU A 77 12.16 15.52 -4.64
CA LEU A 77 11.14 15.52 -3.59
C LEU A 77 11.68 16.01 -2.25
N ALA A 78 12.98 15.83 -2.00
CA ALA A 78 13.67 16.35 -0.82
C ALA A 78 13.98 17.86 -0.94
N GLU A 79 13.94 18.40 -2.15
CA GLU A 79 14.17 19.81 -2.44
C GLU A 79 12.88 20.63 -2.50
N GLY A 80 12.94 21.87 -2.01
CA GLY A 80 11.88 22.86 -2.14
C GLY A 80 10.98 23.02 -0.92
N LYS A 81 10.08 24.01 -1.01
CA LYS A 81 9.26 24.49 0.13
C LYS A 81 8.29 23.44 0.70
N ASP A 82 8.00 22.38 -0.06
CA ASP A 82 7.07 21.31 0.32
C ASP A 82 7.78 20.00 0.71
N ALA A 83 9.12 20.00 0.86
CA ALA A 83 9.90 18.80 1.14
C ALA A 83 9.47 18.06 2.43
N ASN A 84 9.01 18.82 3.43
CA ASN A 84 8.52 18.29 4.71
C ASN A 84 6.99 18.15 4.75
N SER A 85 6.30 18.35 3.62
CA SER A 85 4.86 18.10 3.57
C SER A 85 4.57 16.60 3.73
N PRO A 86 3.48 16.21 4.41
CA PRO A 86 3.09 14.80 4.56
C PRO A 86 3.04 14.06 3.21
N THR A 87 2.50 14.69 2.16
CA THR A 87 2.46 14.12 0.82
C THR A 87 3.86 13.87 0.22
N SER A 88 4.81 14.81 0.40
CA SER A 88 6.19 14.60 -0.09
C SER A 88 6.88 13.49 0.69
N ILE A 89 6.71 13.46 2.02
CA ILE A 89 7.28 12.42 2.88
C ILE A 89 6.75 11.04 2.49
N PHE A 90 5.45 10.91 2.26
CA PHE A 90 4.86 9.64 1.80
C PHE A 90 5.41 9.21 0.44
N ALA A 91 5.48 10.12 -0.54
CA ALA A 91 6.03 9.81 -1.86
C ALA A 91 7.49 9.38 -1.79
N ARG A 92 8.31 10.07 -0.99
CA ARG A 92 9.70 9.68 -0.75
C ARG A 92 9.80 8.32 -0.08
N ALA A 93 8.95 8.04 0.90
CA ALA A 93 8.92 6.74 1.55
C ALA A 93 8.56 5.61 0.56
N GLN A 94 7.61 5.82 -0.36
CA GLN A 94 7.28 4.84 -1.40
C GLN A 94 8.46 4.52 -2.32
N LEU A 95 9.24 5.54 -2.70
CA LEU A 95 10.45 5.34 -3.50
C LEU A 95 11.55 4.66 -2.69
N GLN A 96 11.82 5.16 -1.48
CA GLN A 96 12.85 4.64 -0.60
C GLN A 96 12.59 3.19 -0.19
N ALA A 97 11.31 2.78 -0.10
CA ALA A 97 10.90 1.44 0.34
C ALA A 97 11.53 0.30 -0.47
N GLN A 98 11.84 0.55 -1.74
CA GLN A 98 12.42 -0.44 -2.63
C GLN A 98 13.91 -0.69 -2.35
N ASP A 99 14.65 0.32 -1.89
CA ASP A 99 16.10 0.24 -1.69
C ASP A 99 16.48 0.13 -0.21
N ASP A 100 15.83 0.91 0.66
CA ASP A 100 16.01 0.86 2.11
C ASP A 100 14.63 0.96 2.81
N PRO A 101 13.97 -0.19 3.06
CA PRO A 101 12.68 -0.21 3.75
C PRO A 101 12.78 0.33 5.19
N GLY A 102 13.95 0.27 5.82
CA GLY A 102 14.18 0.85 7.14
C GLY A 102 14.17 2.38 7.11
N ALA A 103 14.86 2.99 6.15
CA ALA A 103 14.83 4.44 5.96
C ALA A 103 13.44 4.93 5.54
N ALA A 104 12.73 4.20 4.69
CA ALA A 104 11.35 4.51 4.32
C ALA A 104 10.43 4.56 5.56
N LEU A 105 10.55 3.58 6.45
CA LEU A 105 9.76 3.55 7.68
C LEU A 105 10.12 4.71 8.61
N ARG A 106 11.41 5.01 8.80
CA ARG A 106 11.86 6.19 9.57
C ARG A 106 11.36 7.51 8.99
N LEU A 107 11.19 7.60 7.66
CA LEU A 107 10.59 8.79 7.03
C LEU A 107 9.11 8.91 7.40
N LEU A 108 8.35 7.82 7.32
CA LEU A 108 6.93 7.81 7.69
C LEU A 108 6.73 8.11 9.18
N ASP A 109 7.64 7.69 10.06
CA ASP A 109 7.54 7.91 11.51
C ASP A 109 7.74 9.39 11.92
N ARG A 110 8.20 10.26 11.01
CA ARG A 110 8.34 11.71 11.26
C ARG A 110 7.02 12.46 11.30
N VAL A 111 5.95 11.85 10.80
CA VAL A 111 4.65 12.48 10.61
C VAL A 111 3.58 11.60 11.24
N GLU A 112 2.78 12.20 12.13
CA GLU A 112 1.63 11.51 12.69
C GLU A 112 0.60 11.20 11.60
N LEU A 113 -0.09 10.07 11.73
CA LEU A 113 -1.05 9.62 10.71
C LEU A 113 -2.12 10.69 10.42
N LYS A 114 -2.59 11.39 11.46
CA LYS A 114 -3.63 12.42 11.36
C LYS A 114 -3.18 13.66 10.58
N ALA A 115 -1.87 13.90 10.45
CA ALA A 115 -1.35 15.02 9.66
C ALA A 115 -1.38 14.73 8.15
N TYR A 116 -1.54 13.47 7.74
CA TYR A 116 -1.77 13.13 6.34
C TYR A 116 -3.22 13.48 5.92
N PRO A 117 -3.43 13.88 4.65
CA PRO A 117 -4.77 14.05 4.12
C PRO A 117 -5.61 12.78 4.37
N PRO A 118 -6.89 12.88 4.80
CA PRO A 118 -7.70 11.72 5.16
C PRO A 118 -7.72 10.61 4.10
N MET A 119 -7.79 10.98 2.81
CA MET A 119 -7.78 10.01 1.70
C MET A 119 -6.48 9.18 1.61
N MET A 120 -5.36 9.68 2.15
CA MET A 120 -4.05 9.02 2.13
C MET A 120 -3.77 8.20 3.38
N GLN A 121 -4.55 8.34 4.46
CA GLN A 121 -4.20 7.74 5.75
C GLN A 121 -4.12 6.22 5.70
N ASP A 122 -5.07 5.54 5.04
CA ASP A 122 -4.94 4.09 4.93
C ASP A 122 -3.82 3.66 3.95
N ASP A 123 -3.44 4.46 2.94
CA ASP A 123 -2.28 4.14 2.09
C ASP A 123 -0.96 4.24 2.87
N VAL A 124 -0.84 5.26 3.72
CA VAL A 124 0.29 5.42 4.66
C VAL A 124 0.34 4.24 5.61
N SER A 125 -0.81 3.86 6.17
CA SER A 125 -0.92 2.72 7.08
C SER A 125 -0.56 1.42 6.37
N LEU A 126 -1.08 1.18 5.17
CA LEU A 126 -0.78 -0.01 4.37
C LEU A 126 0.70 -0.12 4.02
N LEU A 127 1.34 0.98 3.63
CA LEU A 127 2.79 1.01 3.40
C LEU A 127 3.57 0.71 4.68
N ARG A 128 3.15 1.26 5.84
CA ARG A 128 3.75 0.91 7.14
C ARG A 128 3.59 -0.59 7.43
N VAL A 129 2.43 -1.18 7.17
CA VAL A 129 2.22 -2.64 7.34
C VAL A 129 3.23 -3.42 6.50
N GLN A 130 3.33 -3.12 5.20
CA GLN A 130 4.25 -3.79 4.27
C GLN A 130 5.70 -3.70 4.75
N LEU A 131 6.16 -2.48 5.10
CA LEU A 131 7.52 -2.23 5.57
C LEU A 131 7.81 -2.96 6.88
N CYS A 132 6.89 -2.88 7.85
CA CYS A 132 7.03 -3.56 9.13
C CYS A 132 7.07 -5.07 8.96
N LEU A 133 6.22 -5.67 8.11
CA LEU A 133 6.24 -7.10 7.82
C LEU A 133 7.55 -7.54 7.17
N GLY A 134 8.08 -6.74 6.24
CA GLY A 134 9.35 -6.97 5.56
C GLY A 134 10.57 -6.90 6.50
N LEU A 135 10.50 -6.06 7.53
CA LEU A 135 11.52 -5.90 8.57
C LEU A 135 11.31 -6.82 9.79
N GLY A 136 10.31 -7.71 9.74
CA GLY A 136 9.94 -8.59 10.86
C GLY A 136 9.36 -7.87 12.09
N ARG A 137 8.96 -6.60 11.98
CA ARG A 137 8.29 -5.81 13.04
C ARG A 137 6.78 -6.13 13.09
N THR A 138 6.42 -7.37 13.38
CA THR A 138 5.03 -7.87 13.26
C THR A 138 4.02 -7.13 14.14
N GLN A 139 4.41 -6.73 15.36
CA GLN A 139 3.53 -5.98 16.27
C GLN A 139 3.24 -4.57 15.75
N ASP A 140 4.22 -3.90 15.13
CA ASP A 140 4.01 -2.57 14.55
C ASP A 140 3.21 -2.64 13.24
N ALA A 141 3.43 -3.70 12.46
CA ALA A 141 2.58 -4.02 11.32
C ALA A 141 1.13 -4.19 11.78
N ARG A 142 0.89 -4.90 12.88
CA ARG A 142 -0.45 -5.11 13.41
C ARG A 142 -1.13 -3.81 13.83
N LYS A 143 -0.43 -2.95 14.57
CA LYS A 143 -0.96 -1.63 14.97
C LYS A 143 -1.39 -0.81 13.75
N SER A 144 -0.61 -0.84 12.67
CA SER A 144 -0.92 -0.10 11.44
C SER A 144 -2.07 -0.75 10.67
N ALA A 145 -2.15 -2.09 10.66
CA ALA A 145 -3.21 -2.83 9.98
C ALA A 145 -4.58 -2.57 10.60
N ASP A 146 -4.65 -2.48 11.94
CA ASP A 146 -5.90 -2.25 12.67
C ASP A 146 -6.48 -0.82 12.45
N LEU A 147 -5.73 0.09 11.83
CA LEU A 147 -6.19 1.46 11.48
C LEU A 147 -6.81 1.55 10.08
N ILE A 148 -6.66 0.52 9.24
CA ILE A 148 -7.05 0.58 7.84
C ILE A 148 -8.55 0.31 7.69
N ASN A 149 -9.27 1.23 7.05
CA ASN A 149 -10.64 0.98 6.62
C ASN A 149 -10.70 0.30 5.24
N LEU A 150 -10.93 -1.01 5.22
CA LEU A 150 -11.06 -1.81 3.99
C LEU A 150 -12.35 -1.55 3.19
N ASP A 151 -13.35 -0.93 3.81
CA ASP A 151 -14.63 -0.63 3.17
C ASP A 151 -14.65 0.76 2.55
N ASN A 152 -13.51 1.45 2.53
CA ASN A 152 -13.35 2.71 1.81
C ASN A 152 -13.55 2.50 0.30
N PRO A 153 -14.62 3.08 -0.31
CA PRO A 153 -14.92 2.86 -1.73
C PRO A 153 -13.83 3.35 -2.68
N GLN A 154 -13.01 4.32 -2.24
CA GLN A 154 -11.88 4.83 -3.04
C GLN A 154 -10.77 3.79 -3.24
N ARG A 155 -10.78 2.70 -2.46
CA ARG A 155 -9.77 1.63 -2.49
C ARG A 155 -10.25 0.34 -3.12
N ALA A 156 -11.38 0.33 -3.82
CA ALA A 156 -11.93 -0.89 -4.42
C ALA A 156 -10.86 -1.69 -5.21
N GLN A 157 -10.01 -1.00 -5.99
CA GLN A 157 -8.93 -1.63 -6.76
C GLN A 157 -7.81 -2.23 -5.90
N MET A 158 -7.53 -1.66 -4.74
CA MET A 158 -6.47 -2.10 -3.84
C MET A 158 -6.99 -3.01 -2.72
N LYS A 159 -8.31 -3.18 -2.60
CA LYS A 159 -8.96 -3.91 -1.49
C LYS A 159 -8.41 -5.32 -1.37
N ALA A 160 -8.31 -6.05 -2.49
CA ALA A 160 -7.80 -7.41 -2.53
C ALA A 160 -6.36 -7.54 -1.99
N MET A 161 -5.45 -6.68 -2.47
CA MET A 161 -4.06 -6.65 -2.02
C MET A 161 -3.95 -6.21 -0.55
N ALA A 162 -4.69 -5.17 -0.16
CA ALA A 162 -4.73 -4.67 1.21
C ALA A 162 -5.22 -5.74 2.19
N SER A 163 -6.30 -6.46 1.84
CA SER A 163 -6.84 -7.57 2.63
C SER A 163 -5.80 -8.67 2.85
N ALA A 164 -5.07 -9.07 1.79
CA ALA A 164 -4.00 -10.06 1.94
C ALA A 164 -2.90 -9.59 2.89
N ILE A 165 -2.44 -8.35 2.76
CA ILE A 165 -1.37 -7.79 3.61
C ILE A 165 -1.81 -7.65 5.07
N ILE A 166 -3.04 -7.18 5.31
CA ILE A 166 -3.63 -7.08 6.66
C ILE A 166 -3.78 -8.48 7.26
N ALA A 167 -4.25 -9.45 6.49
CA ALA A 167 -4.37 -10.83 6.94
C ALA A 167 -3.01 -11.42 7.35
N GLU A 168 -1.92 -11.10 6.65
CA GLU A 168 -0.58 -11.50 7.09
C GLU A 168 -0.23 -10.91 8.47
N ALA A 169 -0.47 -9.61 8.67
CA ALA A 169 -0.20 -8.95 9.95
C ALA A 169 -1.04 -9.55 11.10
N TRP A 170 -2.31 -9.85 10.85
CA TRP A 170 -3.21 -10.52 11.80
C TRP A 170 -2.75 -11.94 12.11
N ALA A 171 -2.43 -12.73 11.09
CA ALA A 171 -1.96 -14.10 11.22
C ALA A 171 -0.68 -14.19 12.07
N ARG A 172 0.27 -13.28 11.83
CA ARG A 172 1.56 -13.23 12.53
C ARG A 172 1.48 -12.66 13.95
N THR A 173 0.31 -12.20 14.38
CA THR A 173 0.06 -11.63 15.72
C THR A 173 -1.09 -12.31 16.47
N GLY A 174 -1.50 -13.52 16.05
CA GLY A 174 -2.45 -14.36 16.79
C GLY A 174 -3.92 -14.22 16.39
N LYS A 175 -4.26 -13.35 15.44
CA LYS A 175 -5.61 -13.27 14.83
C LYS A 175 -5.73 -14.19 13.61
N SER A 176 -5.36 -15.46 13.77
CA SER A 176 -5.30 -16.42 12.66
C SER A 176 -6.67 -16.73 12.07
N LYS A 177 -7.72 -16.82 12.89
CA LYS A 177 -9.10 -17.05 12.44
C LYS A 177 -9.62 -15.88 11.60
N ASP A 178 -9.46 -14.65 12.10
CA ASP A 178 -9.87 -13.43 11.38
C ASP A 178 -9.09 -13.26 10.08
N ALA A 179 -7.79 -13.60 10.09
CA ALA A 179 -6.96 -13.59 8.89
C ALA A 179 -7.46 -14.58 7.82
N LEU A 180 -7.81 -15.82 8.22
CA LEU A 180 -8.40 -16.79 7.28
C LEU A 180 -9.73 -16.29 6.72
N ALA A 181 -10.62 -15.82 7.60
CA ALA A 181 -11.92 -15.28 7.17
C ALA A 181 -11.75 -14.10 6.19
N LEU A 182 -10.80 -13.19 6.44
CA LEU A 182 -10.51 -12.08 5.54
C LEU A 182 -9.98 -12.58 4.18
N ILE A 183 -9.06 -13.54 4.17
CA ILE A 183 -8.50 -14.12 2.94
C ILE A 183 -9.58 -14.77 2.08
N ASP A 184 -10.58 -15.40 2.70
CA ASP A 184 -11.67 -16.08 2.01
C ASP A 184 -12.64 -15.10 1.32
N THR A 185 -12.62 -13.82 1.70
CA THR A 185 -13.40 -12.74 1.04
C THR A 185 -12.66 -12.06 -0.12
N ILE A 186 -11.41 -12.43 -0.40
CA ILE A 186 -10.62 -11.77 -1.43
C ILE A 186 -11.14 -12.16 -2.81
N GLU A 187 -11.67 -11.18 -3.53
CA GLU A 187 -11.86 -11.25 -4.97
C GLU A 187 -10.56 -10.94 -5.69
N TYR A 188 -10.18 -11.77 -6.66
CA TYR A 188 -8.93 -11.62 -7.40
C TYR A 188 -9.22 -10.93 -8.74
N PRO A 189 -9.07 -9.60 -8.84
CA PRO A 189 -9.21 -8.89 -10.11
C PRO A 189 -8.21 -9.43 -11.12
N LYS A 190 -8.54 -9.38 -12.42
CA LYS A 190 -7.64 -9.83 -13.49
C LYS A 190 -6.34 -9.02 -13.46
N GLU A 191 -6.47 -7.74 -13.15
CA GLU A 191 -5.36 -6.82 -12.94
C GLU A 191 -4.62 -7.19 -11.65
N ASN A 192 -3.37 -7.66 -11.79
CA ASN A 192 -2.51 -8.09 -10.69
C ASN A 192 -2.95 -9.37 -9.96
N ARG A 193 -3.76 -10.21 -10.60
CA ARG A 193 -4.23 -11.49 -10.05
C ARG A 193 -3.12 -12.29 -9.39
N ASP A 194 -2.06 -12.58 -10.13
CA ASP A 194 -0.95 -13.43 -9.69
C ASP A 194 -0.26 -12.85 -8.45
N GLN A 195 -0.06 -11.53 -8.42
CA GLN A 195 0.55 -10.85 -7.28
C GLN A 195 -0.32 -10.96 -6.03
N ILE A 196 -1.63 -10.79 -6.17
CA ILE A 196 -2.59 -10.89 -5.07
C ILE A 196 -2.69 -12.34 -4.59
N GLU A 197 -2.75 -13.32 -5.50
CA GLU A 197 -2.80 -14.74 -5.16
C GLU A 197 -1.56 -15.19 -4.38
N VAL A 198 -0.37 -14.77 -4.81
CA VAL A 198 0.88 -15.06 -4.09
C VAL A 198 0.86 -14.44 -2.69
N GLN A 199 0.50 -13.17 -2.56
CA GLN A 199 0.44 -12.50 -1.26
C GLN A 199 -0.66 -13.10 -0.35
N ALA A 200 -1.82 -13.46 -0.90
CA ALA A 200 -2.88 -14.14 -0.17
C ALA A 200 -2.44 -15.54 0.30
N ARG A 201 -1.72 -16.29 -0.55
CA ARG A 201 -1.16 -17.60 -0.19
C ARG A 201 -0.14 -17.50 0.94
N ILE A 202 0.77 -16.53 0.87
CA ILE A 202 1.73 -16.24 1.95
C ILE A 202 0.99 -15.98 3.27
N SER A 203 -0.05 -15.15 3.22
CA SER A 203 -0.86 -14.79 4.38
C SER A 203 -1.58 -16.01 4.95
N ARG A 204 -2.11 -16.88 4.06
CA ARG A 204 -2.78 -18.13 4.42
C ARG A 204 -1.83 -19.13 5.07
N ILE A 205 -0.56 -19.22 4.64
CA ILE A 205 0.46 -20.07 5.28
C ILE A 205 0.64 -19.64 6.74
N PHE A 206 0.85 -18.34 7.00
CA PHE A 206 0.96 -17.83 8.36
C PHE A 206 -0.30 -18.10 9.18
N ALA A 207 -1.48 -17.87 8.59
CA ALA A 207 -2.75 -18.02 9.28
C ALA A 207 -3.04 -19.48 9.64
N ARG A 208 -2.87 -20.41 8.70
CA ARG A 208 -3.01 -21.86 8.92
C ARG A 208 -2.01 -22.36 9.95
N PHE A 209 -0.75 -21.92 9.88
CA PHE A 209 0.26 -22.30 10.86
C PHE A 209 -0.12 -21.82 12.27
N ALA A 210 -0.50 -20.55 12.42
CA ALA A 210 -0.93 -19.98 13.69
C ALA A 210 -2.26 -20.58 14.21
N ALA A 211 -3.08 -21.17 13.34
CA ALA A 211 -4.27 -21.94 13.70
C ALA A 211 -3.97 -23.42 14.01
N ASN A 212 -2.70 -23.80 14.20
CA ASN A 212 -2.23 -25.18 14.42
C ASN A 212 -2.54 -26.16 13.26
N GLN A 213 -2.87 -25.67 12.07
CA GLN A 213 -3.14 -26.49 10.88
C GLN A 213 -1.84 -26.78 10.11
N ARG A 214 -0.88 -27.45 10.75
CA ARG A 214 0.48 -27.66 10.20
C ARG A 214 0.49 -28.38 8.84
N GLY A 215 -0.35 -29.40 8.67
CA GLY A 215 -0.49 -30.12 7.39
C GLY A 215 -0.98 -29.20 6.27
N ALA A 216 -2.00 -28.40 6.53
CA ALA A 216 -2.52 -27.45 5.57
C ALA A 216 -1.51 -26.33 5.24
N ALA A 217 -0.78 -25.82 6.24
CA ALA A 217 0.30 -24.86 6.02
C ALA A 217 1.43 -25.44 5.15
N ARG A 218 1.79 -26.73 5.35
CA ARG A 218 2.77 -27.44 4.51
C ARG A 218 2.30 -27.58 3.07
N ASN A 219 1.01 -27.89 2.86
CA ASN A 219 0.44 -28.01 1.51
C ASN A 219 0.50 -26.67 0.77
N GLU A 220 0.18 -25.56 1.45
CA GLU A 220 0.30 -24.22 0.87
C GLU A 220 1.77 -23.84 0.57
N LEU A 221 2.72 -24.23 1.43
CA LEU A 221 4.16 -24.05 1.17
C LEU A 221 4.63 -24.83 -0.05
N ASN A 222 4.18 -26.08 -0.21
CA ASN A 222 4.48 -26.88 -1.40
C ASN A 222 3.89 -26.23 -2.67
N ALA A 223 2.64 -25.78 -2.62
CA ALA A 223 2.01 -25.08 -3.73
C ALA A 223 2.80 -23.80 -4.10
N LEU A 224 3.16 -23.00 -3.09
CA LEU A 224 3.95 -21.78 -3.30
C LEU A 224 5.33 -22.08 -3.92
N ALA A 225 5.97 -23.18 -3.50
CA ALA A 225 7.26 -23.61 -4.05
C ALA A 225 7.16 -24.10 -5.50
N ASN A 226 6.06 -24.79 -5.83
CA ASN A 226 5.78 -25.24 -7.19
C ASN A 226 5.52 -24.05 -8.13
N ASP A 227 4.89 -22.98 -7.63
CA ASP A 227 4.69 -21.74 -8.39
C ASP A 227 6.03 -21.03 -8.62
N ASN A 228 6.77 -20.74 -7.56
CA ASN A 228 8.15 -20.26 -7.62
C ASN A 228 8.88 -20.52 -6.27
N PRO A 229 9.97 -21.30 -6.25
CA PRO A 229 10.73 -21.58 -5.03
C PRO A 229 11.26 -20.34 -4.31
N ASP A 230 11.53 -19.25 -5.03
CA ASP A 230 12.07 -18.01 -4.45
C ASP A 230 11.08 -17.34 -3.48
N TYR A 231 9.77 -17.59 -3.64
CA TYR A 231 8.75 -17.09 -2.72
C TYR A 231 8.89 -17.68 -1.31
N LEU A 232 9.57 -18.83 -1.16
CA LEU A 232 9.88 -19.38 0.17
C LEU A 232 10.90 -18.54 0.93
N GLY A 233 11.62 -17.62 0.28
CA GLY A 233 12.56 -16.71 0.92
C GLY A 233 11.96 -15.95 2.11
N LYS A 234 10.67 -15.59 2.01
CA LYS A 234 9.93 -14.89 3.10
C LYS A 234 9.79 -15.71 4.38
N PHE A 235 9.89 -17.04 4.29
CA PHE A 235 9.79 -17.95 5.43
C PHE A 235 11.15 -18.43 5.95
N VAL A 236 12.20 -18.33 5.13
CA VAL A 236 13.52 -18.88 5.43
C VAL A 236 14.49 -17.80 5.91
N LEU A 237 14.41 -16.58 5.37
CA LEU A 237 15.36 -15.52 5.66
C LEU A 237 15.17 -14.94 7.08
N PRO A 238 16.25 -14.75 7.87
CA PRO A 238 16.17 -14.30 9.26
C PRO A 238 15.51 -12.93 9.46
N GLN A 239 15.67 -12.02 8.49
CA GLN A 239 15.14 -10.65 8.57
C GLN A 239 13.62 -10.60 8.77
N PHE A 240 12.90 -11.61 8.26
CA PHE A 240 11.44 -11.66 8.38
C PHE A 240 10.98 -12.15 9.75
N LYS A 241 11.88 -12.60 10.65
CA LYS A 241 11.55 -13.04 12.01
C LYS A 241 10.36 -14.01 12.06
N VAL A 242 10.39 -15.01 11.19
CA VAL A 242 9.37 -16.06 11.12
C VAL A 242 9.52 -17.03 12.29
N HIS A 243 8.40 -17.59 12.77
CA HIS A 243 8.40 -18.56 13.86
C HIS A 243 9.35 -19.75 13.54
N PRO A 244 10.23 -20.18 14.45
CA PRO A 244 11.27 -21.18 14.16
C PRO A 244 10.73 -22.49 13.56
N GLU A 245 9.59 -22.98 14.06
CA GLU A 245 8.94 -24.19 13.52
C GLU A 245 8.40 -24.01 12.10
N LEU A 246 7.86 -22.83 11.76
CA LEU A 246 7.43 -22.53 10.38
C LEU A 246 8.63 -22.39 9.46
N GLN A 247 9.73 -21.80 9.95
CA GLN A 247 10.99 -21.70 9.21
C GLN A 247 11.57 -23.10 8.91
N LYS A 248 11.58 -24.01 9.90
CA LYS A 248 11.98 -25.42 9.69
C LYS A 248 11.10 -26.10 8.65
N LEU A 249 9.77 -25.90 8.73
CA LEU A 249 8.82 -26.46 7.78
C LEU A 249 9.11 -25.98 6.35
N ALA A 250 9.27 -24.67 6.14
CA ALA A 250 9.59 -24.08 4.84
C ALA A 250 10.95 -24.55 4.29
N ARG A 251 11.98 -24.66 5.15
CA ARG A 251 13.29 -25.23 4.75
C ARG A 251 13.15 -26.68 4.30
N SER A 252 12.33 -27.49 4.98
CA SER A 252 12.09 -28.89 4.58
C SER A 252 11.41 -29.00 3.21
N VAL A 253 10.47 -28.10 2.92
CA VAL A 253 9.80 -28.03 1.61
C VAL A 253 10.82 -27.67 0.53
N LEU A 254 11.62 -26.62 0.75
CA LEU A 254 12.66 -26.19 -0.19
C LEU A 254 13.67 -27.31 -0.49
N GLN A 255 14.19 -28.00 0.55
CA GLN A 255 15.11 -29.12 0.40
C GLN A 255 14.51 -30.30 -0.38
N SER A 256 13.21 -30.54 -0.21
CA SER A 256 12.51 -31.62 -0.90
C SER A 256 12.18 -31.31 -2.37
N HIS A 257 12.22 -30.03 -2.77
CA HIS A 257 11.78 -29.55 -4.08
C HIS A 257 12.73 -29.98 -5.22
N PRO A 258 12.21 -30.35 -6.42
CA PRO A 258 13.02 -30.80 -7.56
C PRO A 258 14.14 -29.84 -7.98
N SER A 259 13.91 -28.53 -7.92
CA SER A 259 14.89 -27.50 -8.30
C SER A 259 16.16 -27.55 -7.44
N SER A 260 16.02 -27.83 -6.15
CA SER A 260 17.15 -27.99 -5.23
C SER A 260 17.92 -29.29 -5.48
N ARG A 261 17.25 -30.35 -5.95
CA ARG A 261 17.89 -31.62 -6.33
C ARG A 261 18.74 -31.47 -7.60
N GLN A 262 18.34 -30.61 -8.54
CA GLN A 262 19.10 -30.33 -9.75
C GLN A 262 20.38 -29.55 -9.47
N ALA A 263 20.34 -28.56 -8.56
CA ALA A 263 21.53 -27.84 -8.12
C ALA A 263 22.59 -28.77 -7.50
N ILE A 264 22.16 -29.70 -6.64
CA ILE A 264 23.05 -30.69 -6.00
C ILE A 264 23.66 -31.66 -7.02
N LYS A 265 22.87 -32.15 -7.99
CA LYS A 265 23.37 -33.02 -9.07
C LYS A 265 24.35 -32.29 -10.01
N GLY A 266 24.12 -31.00 -10.28
CA GLY A 266 25.02 -30.16 -11.08
C GLY A 266 26.37 -29.91 -10.41
N SER A 267 26.37 -29.69 -9.08
CA SER A 267 27.59 -29.51 -8.29
C SER A 267 28.41 -30.79 -8.15
N ALA A 268 27.75 -31.94 -7.93
CA ALA A 268 28.43 -33.24 -7.86
C ALA A 268 29.12 -33.63 -9.19
N LYS A 269 28.54 -33.23 -10.33
CA LYS A 269 29.14 -33.47 -11.67
C LYS A 269 30.35 -32.57 -11.95
N ARG A 270 30.50 -31.44 -11.25
CA ARG A 270 31.66 -30.53 -11.40
C ARG A 270 32.83 -30.87 -10.46
N LEU A 271 32.58 -31.61 -9.38
CA LEU A 271 33.61 -32.05 -8.42
C LEU A 271 34.20 -33.43 -8.74
N GLY A 272 33.64 -34.13 -9.73
CA GLY A 272 34.12 -35.43 -10.22
C GLY A 272 34.81 -35.36 -11.60
N ARG A 273 35.36 -34.20 -11.97
CA ARG A 273 36.19 -34.00 -13.16
C ARG A 273 37.51 -33.35 -12.78
#